data_AF-A0A6G4DCM8-F1
#
_entry.id   AF-A0A6G4DCM8-F1
#
_cell.length_a   1.000
_cell.length_b   1.000
_cell.length_c   1.000
_cell.angle_alpha   90.00
_cell.angle_beta   90.00
_cell.angle_gamma   90.00
#
_symmetry.space_group_name_H-M   'P 1'
#
loop_
_entity.id
_entity.type
_entity.pdbx_description
1 polymer ?
#
loop_
_entity_poly.entity_id
_entity_poly.type
_entity_poly.pdbx_seq_one_letter_code
_entity_poly.pdbx_strand_id
1 'polypeptide(L)'
;MDNELMEMKALAESGLVGAYKKSYFVMAENSFIRNPKYNVYQKMVYLCLQSYAGIVGSCYPSKNTIAKDLNMSVRMVYNVLKQLEELGAIIIVNQIAENNRKKSNLYILCDVNKDTGDFIPESIEKFKELAEKPVKIKGK
;
A
#
# COMPACT_ATOMS: atom_id res chain seq x y z
N MET A 1 -8.47 -27.38 -6.33
CA MET A 1 -8.82 -26.02 -5.88
C MET A 1 -8.45 -25.80 -4.42
N ASP A 2 -8.99 -26.56 -3.45
CA ASP A 2 -8.65 -26.33 -2.03
C ASP A 2 -7.20 -26.65 -1.66
N ASN A 3 -6.59 -27.69 -2.26
CA ASN A 3 -5.19 -28.05 -1.99
C ASN A 3 -4.19 -27.02 -2.54
N GLU A 4 -4.43 -26.46 -3.73
CA GLU A 4 -3.55 -25.41 -4.29
C GLU A 4 -3.59 -24.14 -3.43
N LEU A 5 -4.77 -23.76 -2.92
CA LEU A 5 -4.91 -22.58 -2.06
C LEU A 5 -4.20 -22.78 -0.71
N MET A 6 -4.24 -23.99 -0.15
CA MET A 6 -3.52 -24.37 1.06
C MET A 6 -2.00 -24.37 0.84
N GLU A 7 -1.53 -24.92 -0.28
CA GLU A 7 -0.11 -24.92 -0.65
C GLU A 7 0.40 -23.50 -0.89
N MET A 8 -0.36 -22.63 -1.54
CA MET A 8 0.00 -21.22 -1.75
C MET A 8 0.08 -20.44 -0.43
N LYS A 9 -0.82 -20.70 0.52
CA LYS A 9 -0.77 -20.11 1.87
C LYS A 9 0.47 -20.58 2.64
N ALA A 10 0.73 -21.88 2.67
CA ALA A 10 1.91 -22.44 3.33
C ALA A 10 3.21 -21.91 2.71
N LEU A 11 3.25 -21.75 1.38
CA LEU A 11 4.39 -21.16 0.70
C LEU A 11 4.57 -19.68 1.10
N ALA A 12 3.49 -18.88 1.09
CA ALA A 12 3.50 -17.48 1.50
C ALA A 12 3.99 -17.28 2.95
N GLU A 13 3.55 -18.16 3.86
CA GLU A 13 3.96 -18.19 5.26
C GLU A 13 5.41 -18.63 5.45
N SER A 14 5.94 -19.50 4.58
CA SER A 14 7.33 -19.99 4.63
C SER A 14 8.39 -18.97 4.20
N GLY A 15 7.99 -17.82 3.63
CA GLY A 15 8.91 -16.79 3.13
C GLY A 15 9.64 -17.16 1.83
N LEU A 16 9.47 -18.39 1.30
CA LEU A 16 10.04 -18.84 0.01
C LEU A 16 9.41 -18.17 -1.22
N VAL A 17 8.23 -17.54 -1.09
CA VAL A 17 7.59 -16.75 -2.18
C VAL A 17 8.35 -15.46 -2.49
N GLY A 18 9.40 -15.13 -1.74
CA GLY A 18 10.30 -14.02 -2.03
C GLY A 18 11.17 -14.20 -3.29
N ALA A 19 11.20 -15.39 -3.90
CA ALA A 19 12.14 -15.69 -5.00
C ALA A 19 11.70 -15.22 -6.39
N TYR A 20 10.43 -14.85 -6.62
CA TYR A 20 9.99 -14.30 -7.91
C TYR A 20 8.90 -13.25 -7.76
N LYS A 21 9.26 -12.01 -7.41
CA LYS A 21 8.36 -10.86 -7.63
C LYS A 21 8.33 -10.51 -9.12
N LYS A 22 7.72 -11.37 -9.95
CA LYS A 22 7.36 -11.03 -11.33
C LYS A 22 6.16 -10.10 -11.31
N SER A 23 6.41 -8.80 -11.17
CA SER A 23 5.38 -7.76 -11.26
C SER A 23 5.38 -7.19 -12.68
N TYR A 24 4.65 -7.81 -13.62
CA TYR A 24 4.56 -7.28 -14.99
C TYR A 24 3.63 -6.08 -15.12
N PHE A 25 2.58 -5.98 -14.29
CA PHE A 25 1.59 -4.90 -14.35
C PHE A 25 0.86 -4.72 -13.01
N VAL A 26 0.30 -3.53 -12.81
CA VAL A 26 -0.65 -3.22 -11.73
C VAL A 26 -2.03 -3.15 -12.37
N MET A 27 -2.98 -3.91 -11.85
CA MET A 27 -4.37 -3.81 -12.30
C MET A 27 -5.01 -2.57 -11.68
N ALA A 28 -5.60 -1.73 -12.53
CA ALA A 28 -6.26 -0.50 -12.14
C ALA A 28 -7.57 -0.39 -12.90
N GLU A 29 -8.65 -0.09 -12.17
CA GLU A 29 -9.96 0.09 -12.78
C GLU A 29 -9.96 1.31 -13.70
N ASN A 30 -10.55 1.16 -14.89
CA ASN A 30 -10.62 2.27 -15.86
C ASN A 30 -11.41 3.45 -15.31
N SER A 31 -12.44 3.17 -14.50
CA SER A 31 -13.22 4.18 -13.78
C SER A 31 -12.31 5.03 -12.88
N PHE A 32 -11.40 4.41 -12.11
CA PHE A 32 -10.43 5.10 -11.28
C PHE A 32 -9.40 5.91 -12.08
N ILE A 33 -8.81 5.31 -13.12
CA ILE A 33 -7.84 6.00 -13.98
C ILE A 33 -8.45 7.26 -14.58
N ARG A 34 -9.71 7.19 -15.03
CA ARG A 34 -10.44 8.29 -15.68
C ARG A 34 -11.19 9.19 -14.70
N ASN A 35 -11.23 8.88 -13.41
CA ASN A 35 -11.96 9.67 -12.41
C ASN A 35 -11.32 11.07 -12.26
N PRO A 36 -11.99 12.17 -12.61
CA PRO A 36 -11.40 13.52 -12.54
C PRO A 36 -11.26 14.06 -11.12
N LYS A 37 -11.88 13.40 -10.11
CA LYS A 37 -11.80 13.77 -8.69
C LYS A 37 -10.38 13.67 -8.14
N TYR A 38 -9.56 12.78 -8.70
CA TYR A 38 -8.19 12.55 -8.25
C TYR A 38 -7.18 13.05 -9.27
N ASN A 39 -6.18 13.78 -8.80
CA ASN A 39 -5.11 14.26 -9.66
C ASN A 39 -4.14 13.12 -10.03
N VAL A 40 -3.28 13.39 -11.03
CA VAL A 40 -2.33 12.39 -11.54
C VAL A 40 -1.38 11.87 -10.44
N TYR A 41 -0.94 12.72 -9.51
CA TYR A 41 -0.02 12.31 -8.46
C TYR A 41 -0.68 11.39 -7.45
N GLN A 42 -1.92 11.68 -7.05
CA GLN A 42 -2.71 10.82 -6.15
C GLN A 42 -2.90 9.43 -6.78
N LYS A 43 -3.31 9.39 -8.06
CA LYS A 43 -3.46 8.13 -8.81
C LYS A 43 -2.14 7.36 -8.88
N MET A 44 -1.05 8.02 -9.28
CA MET A 44 0.24 7.36 -9.47
C MET A 44 0.85 6.87 -8.15
N VAL A 45 0.75 7.64 -7.06
CA VAL A 45 1.22 7.18 -5.74
C VAL A 45 0.39 6.01 -5.24
N TYR A 46 -0.94 6.07 -5.37
CA TYR A 46 -1.81 4.96 -4.98
C TYR A 46 -1.49 3.66 -5.76
N LEU A 47 -1.38 3.75 -7.10
CA LEU A 47 -1.03 2.60 -7.95
C LEU A 47 0.39 2.07 -7.69
N CYS A 48 1.33 2.96 -7.38
CA CYS A 48 2.66 2.55 -6.95
C CYS A 48 2.58 1.73 -5.65
N LEU A 49 1.86 2.21 -4.64
CA LEU A 49 1.64 1.45 -3.41
C LEU A 49 0.94 0.10 -3.68
N GLN A 50 -0.04 0.08 -4.58
CA GLN A 50 -0.75 -1.14 -4.99
C GLN A 50 0.20 -2.17 -5.66
N SER A 51 1.16 -1.69 -6.46
CA SER A 51 2.24 -2.52 -7.03
C SER A 51 3.13 -3.20 -5.96
N TYR A 52 3.27 -2.54 -4.81
CA TYR A 52 4.01 -3.09 -3.69
C TYR A 52 3.17 -4.07 -2.86
N ALA A 53 1.88 -3.79 -2.71
CA ALA A 53 0.95 -4.53 -1.86
C ALA A 53 0.51 -5.89 -2.43
N GLY A 54 0.30 -5.98 -3.75
CA GLY A 54 -0.23 -7.19 -4.37
C GLY A 54 -1.59 -7.58 -3.79
N ILE A 55 -1.76 -8.85 -3.42
CA ILE A 55 -3.05 -9.41 -2.94
C ILE A 55 -3.38 -8.98 -1.49
N VAL A 56 -2.36 -8.67 -0.68
CA VAL A 56 -2.54 -8.45 0.78
C VAL A 56 -3.09 -7.06 1.10
N GLY A 57 -3.12 -6.13 0.14
CA GLY A 57 -3.67 -4.78 0.34
C GLY A 57 -2.84 -3.89 1.28
N SER A 58 -1.62 -4.31 1.66
CA SER A 58 -0.70 -3.50 2.45
C SER A 58 0.75 -3.61 2.00
N CYS A 59 1.53 -2.55 2.21
CA CYS A 59 2.93 -2.48 1.79
C CYS A 59 3.74 -1.49 2.62
N TYR A 60 5.07 -1.53 2.52
CA TYR A 60 5.95 -0.65 3.31
C TYR A 60 7.14 -0.05 2.53
N PRO A 61 7.00 0.35 1.25
CA PRO A 61 8.06 1.04 0.54
C PRO A 61 8.43 2.35 1.27
N SER A 62 9.72 2.72 1.26
CA SER A 62 10.11 4.01 1.83
C SER A 62 9.62 5.16 0.95
N LYS A 63 9.49 6.38 1.52
CA LYS A 63 9.15 7.57 0.72
C LYS A 63 10.19 7.83 -0.37
N ASN A 64 11.46 7.51 -0.11
CA ASN A 64 12.54 7.59 -1.10
C ASN A 64 12.37 6.57 -2.22
N THR A 65 11.87 5.37 -1.91
CA THR A 65 11.56 4.34 -2.89
C THR A 65 10.44 4.82 -3.83
N ILE A 66 9.32 5.28 -3.27
CA ILE A 66 8.20 5.83 -4.05
C ILE A 66 8.66 7.02 -4.90
N ALA A 67 9.46 7.91 -4.32
CA ALA A 67 10.01 9.09 -5.00
C ALA A 67 10.89 8.69 -6.20
N LYS A 68 11.75 7.69 -6.02
CA LYS A 68 12.59 7.14 -7.10
C LYS A 68 11.74 6.51 -8.20
N ASP A 69 10.78 5.66 -7.84
CA ASP A 69 9.98 4.90 -8.79
C ASP A 69 9.07 5.80 -9.64
N LEU A 70 8.57 6.89 -9.06
CA LEU A 70 7.67 7.83 -9.73
C LEU A 70 8.37 9.08 -10.29
N ASN A 71 9.70 9.18 -10.14
CA ASN A 71 10.48 10.37 -10.49
C ASN A 71 9.90 11.65 -9.86
N MET A 72 9.59 11.60 -8.56
CA MET A 72 9.02 12.69 -7.78
C MET A 72 9.99 13.15 -6.70
N SER A 73 9.86 14.39 -6.24
CA SER A 73 10.56 14.80 -5.03
C SER A 73 9.97 14.08 -3.81
N VAL A 74 10.83 13.77 -2.82
CA VAL A 74 10.39 13.16 -1.55
C VAL A 74 9.33 14.02 -0.85
N ARG A 75 9.44 15.35 -0.96
CA ARG A 75 8.45 16.30 -0.44
C ARG A 75 7.10 16.14 -1.12
N MET A 76 7.07 15.97 -2.43
CA MET A 76 5.83 15.76 -3.18
C MET A 76 5.19 14.42 -2.79
N VAL A 77 5.97 13.34 -2.69
CA VAL A 77 5.49 12.04 -2.19
C VAL A 77 4.90 12.17 -0.79
N TYR A 78 5.58 12.86 0.12
CA TYR A 78 5.07 13.11 1.47
C TYR A 78 3.70 13.81 1.45
N ASN A 79 3.58 14.89 0.67
CA ASN A 79 2.33 15.64 0.55
C ASN A 79 1.20 14.78 -0.04
N VAL A 80 1.48 13.99 -1.08
CA VAL A 80 0.47 13.14 -1.73
C VAL A 80 0.04 12.00 -0.81
N LEU A 81 0.96 11.39 -0.07
CA LEU A 81 0.61 10.39 0.95
C LEU A 81 -0.34 10.97 2.00
N LYS A 82 -0.09 12.20 2.47
CA LYS A 82 -0.99 12.88 3.40
C LYS A 82 -2.38 13.14 2.79
N GLN A 83 -2.44 13.58 1.53
CA GLN A 83 -3.71 13.76 0.85
C GLN A 83 -4.48 12.44 0.68
N LEU A 84 -3.79 11.35 0.35
CA LEU A 84 -4.40 10.03 0.25
C LEU A 84 -4.94 9.53 1.61
N GLU A 85 -4.23 9.82 2.69
CA GLU A 85 -4.72 9.56 4.05
C GLU A 85 -5.95 10.41 4.39
N GLU A 86 -5.94 11.71 4.08
CA GLU A 86 -7.09 12.62 4.26
C GLU A 86 -8.32 12.17 3.44
N LEU A 87 -8.11 11.57 2.27
CA LEU A 87 -9.16 10.99 1.42
C LEU A 87 -9.69 9.63 1.91
N GLY A 88 -9.07 9.04 2.94
CA GLY A 88 -9.38 7.68 3.38
C GLY A 88 -8.90 6.59 2.41
N ALA A 89 -8.06 6.94 1.45
CA ALA A 89 -7.55 6.00 0.45
C ALA A 89 -6.49 5.03 1.02
N ILE A 90 -5.76 5.51 2.03
CA ILE A 90 -4.76 4.73 2.75
C ILE A 90 -4.80 5.04 4.25
N ILE A 91 -4.31 4.10 5.05
CA ILE A 91 -3.92 4.34 6.45
C ILE A 91 -2.40 4.27 6.54
N ILE A 92 -1.79 5.26 7.21
CA ILE A 92 -0.35 5.32 7.42
C ILE A 92 0.00 4.89 8.84
N VAL A 93 0.61 3.72 8.98
CA VAL A 93 1.06 3.16 10.25
C VAL A 93 2.55 3.40 10.42
N ASN A 94 2.94 4.13 11.47
CA ASN A 94 4.35 4.33 11.82
C ASN A 94 4.95 3.02 12.33
N GLN A 95 6.15 2.66 11.87
CA GLN A 95 6.85 1.45 12.32
C GLN A 95 8.14 1.83 13.06
N ILE A 96 8.42 1.11 14.15
CA ILE A 96 9.67 1.22 14.91
C ILE A 96 10.28 -0.17 15.10
N ALA A 97 11.61 -0.24 15.07
CA ALA A 97 12.32 -1.46 15.46
C ALA A 97 12.31 -1.63 16.98
N GLU A 98 12.70 -2.81 17.48
CA GLU A 98 12.83 -3.09 18.92
C GLU A 98 13.75 -2.09 19.65
N ASN A 99 14.79 -1.60 18.97
CA ASN A 99 15.69 -0.55 19.46
C ASN A 99 15.14 0.88 19.30
N ASN A 100 13.83 1.03 19.09
CA ASN A 100 13.11 2.29 18.88
C ASN A 100 13.55 3.11 17.66
N ARG A 101 14.35 2.56 16.74
CA ARG A 101 14.67 3.25 15.49
C ARG A 101 13.47 3.26 14.55
N LYS A 102 13.21 4.41 13.92
CA LYS A 102 12.16 4.55 12.90
C LYS A 102 12.43 3.65 11.70
N LYS A 103 11.37 3.03 11.19
CA LYS A 103 11.35 2.25 9.96
C LYS A 103 10.44 2.92 8.93
N SER A 104 10.42 2.41 7.70
CA SER A 104 9.45 2.88 6.71
C SER A 104 8.03 2.68 7.25
N ASN A 105 7.10 3.54 6.85
CA ASN A 105 5.70 3.37 7.25
C ASN A 105 5.12 2.11 6.59
N LEU A 106 4.16 1.50 7.27
CA LEU A 106 3.24 0.53 6.67
C LEU A 106 2.06 1.33 6.11
N TYR A 107 1.67 1.02 4.88
CA TYR A 107 0.50 1.58 4.21
C TYR A 107 -0.52 0.45 4.04
N ILE A 108 -1.76 0.71 4.45
CA ILE A 108 -2.90 -0.17 4.24
C ILE A 108 -3.81 0.54 3.25
N LEU A 109 -4.08 -0.07 2.11
CA LEU A 109 -4.80 0.55 0.99
C LEU A 109 -6.27 0.14 1.06
N CYS A 110 -7.18 1.10 0.81
CA CYS A 110 -8.59 0.81 0.70
C CYS A 110 -8.91 0.08 -0.61
N ASP A 111 -10.16 -0.32 -0.79
CA ASP A 111 -10.64 -0.80 -2.07
C ASP A 111 -11.04 0.38 -2.96
N VAL A 112 -11.09 0.13 -4.27
CA VAL A 112 -11.60 1.10 -5.25
C VAL A 112 -12.88 0.55 -5.84
N ASN A 113 -13.92 1.37 -5.86
CA ASN A 113 -15.18 1.03 -6.50
C ASN A 113 -14.95 0.87 -8.01
N LYS A 114 -15.18 -0.34 -8.54
CA LYS A 114 -14.95 -0.65 -9.96
C LYS A 114 -15.81 0.18 -10.92
N ASP A 115 -16.98 0.62 -10.50
CA ASP A 115 -17.94 1.30 -11.35
C ASP A 115 -17.70 2.83 -11.33
N THR A 116 -17.50 3.42 -10.15
CA THR A 116 -17.32 4.87 -10.00
C THR A 116 -15.85 5.31 -10.01
N GLY A 117 -14.93 4.40 -9.65
CA GLY A 117 -13.53 4.71 -9.47
C GLY A 117 -13.25 5.52 -8.20
N ASP A 118 -14.17 5.54 -7.23
CA ASP A 118 -13.95 6.16 -5.93
C ASP A 118 -13.24 5.21 -4.96
N PHE A 119 -12.45 5.76 -4.05
CA PHE A 119 -11.98 5.03 -2.89
C PHE A 119 -13.15 4.59 -2.00
N ILE A 120 -13.02 3.44 -1.35
CA ILE A 120 -13.98 2.88 -0.38
C ILE A 120 -13.31 2.85 1.00
N PRO A 121 -13.27 3.97 1.76
CA PRO A 121 -12.58 4.04 3.05
C PRO A 121 -13.06 2.99 4.06
N GLU A 122 -14.32 2.58 3.99
CA GLU A 122 -14.94 1.59 4.87
C GLU A 122 -14.24 0.22 4.79
N SER A 123 -13.58 -0.10 3.68
CA SER A 123 -12.89 -1.40 3.53
C SER A 123 -11.67 -1.55 4.44
N ILE A 124 -11.11 -0.42 4.92
CA ILE A 124 -9.95 -0.38 5.81
C ILE A 124 -10.25 0.24 7.18
N GLU A 125 -11.49 0.64 7.45
CA GLU A 125 -11.89 1.31 8.70
C GLU A 125 -11.43 0.56 9.95
N LYS A 126 -11.57 -0.77 9.93
CA LYS A 126 -11.15 -1.68 11.02
C LYS A 126 -9.66 -1.60 11.38
N PHE A 127 -8.84 -1.00 10.52
CA PHE A 127 -7.40 -0.87 10.74
C PHE A 127 -6.97 0.52 11.22
N LYS A 128 -7.90 1.49 11.37
CA LYS A 128 -7.54 2.86 11.77
C LYS A 128 -6.84 2.93 13.12
N GLU A 129 -7.21 2.06 14.05
CA GLU A 129 -6.58 1.96 15.37
C GLU A 129 -5.06 1.69 15.29
N LEU A 130 -4.58 1.07 14.21
CA LEU A 130 -3.15 0.81 14.01
C LEU A 130 -2.34 2.10 13.78
N ALA A 131 -2.97 3.19 13.34
CA ALA A 131 -2.29 4.46 13.10
C ALA A 131 -2.06 5.27 14.39
N GLU A 132 -2.76 4.95 15.48
CA GLU A 132 -2.71 5.71 16.74
C GLU A 132 -1.33 5.64 17.41
N LYS A 133 -0.64 4.50 17.29
CA LYS A 133 0.64 4.24 17.95
C LYS A 133 1.62 3.55 17.00
N PRO A 134 2.93 3.82 17.12
CA PRO A 134 3.91 3.11 16.32
C PRO A 134 3.90 1.60 16.59
N VAL A 135 3.87 0.80 15.53
CA VAL A 135 3.95 -0.65 15.60
C VAL A 135 5.40 -1.08 15.71
N LYS A 136 5.71 -1.94 16.70
CA LYS A 136 7.03 -2.55 16.86
C LYS A 136 7.20 -3.72 15.90
N ILE A 137 8.27 -3.71 15.11
CA ILE A 137 8.63 -4.82 14.22
C ILE A 137 9.97 -5.44 14.63
N LYS A 138 10.06 -6.78 14.57
CA LYS A 138 11.31 -7.50 14.76
C LYS A 138 12.30 -7.08 13.67
N GLY A 139 13.55 -6.81 14.05
CA GLY A 139 14.60 -6.56 13.07
C GLY A 139 14.79 -7.79 12.18
N LYS A 140 14.95 -7.57 10.88
CA LYS A 140 15.74 -8.50 10.06
C LYS A 140 17.20 -8.37 10.46
#